data_AF-A0A066YKZ9-F1
#
_entry.id   AF-A0A066YKZ9-F1
#
_cell.length_a   1.000
_cell.length_b   1.000
_cell.length_c   1.000
_cell.angle_alpha   90.00
_cell.angle_beta   90.00
_cell.angle_gamma   90.00
#
_symmetry.space_group_name_H-M   'P 1'
#
loop_
_entity.id
_entity.type
_entity.pdbx_description
1 polymer ?
#
loop_
_entity_poly.entity_id
_entity_poly.type
_entity_poly.pdbx_seq_one_letter_code
_entity_poly.pdbx_strand_id
1 'polypeptide(L)'
;MQLLHDFRPLVRRRSGPGRFRIGALLLALLLPALAACSSSAAPSADRHPEGTVLRVPEDFPTVQRAVDTAVPGDLVLVHPGVYKESVRITKPRIVLRGSDRNTVVFDGDLKLINGITVTGAGSVVENLTVHGYLANGVLFTGVTDEKLQRHGAGGSAYDPLDTTRFPAVQGFRASRVTSYGNALYGIYAFDARGGIIEESYASGQADSGIYVGQCKPCDTLVRGNTVERNAVGIEITNASENLTVVGNRVVNNRVGVTVNSNDLESLAPQHAAVIAGNVVADNNSADSPQQADGGFGIGIGIGGGTDNRVERNLVRGNRSAGVVVTDPPGHPASGNRVTGNATTGNGVDLVSSAADPSNCFTGNGPAVQSPAELERLAACGASGGGKVPAGRAAGVQPPPGMAFNAVPVPPAQPSMADPNAPAVPAVDLPGKVDPDSYPLPAGV
;
A
#
# COMPACT_ATOMS: atom_id res chain seq x y z
N MET A 1 6.25 -2.61 23.05
CA MET A 1 6.56 -1.77 21.89
C MET A 1 6.49 -0.34 22.38
N GLN A 2 7.64 0.24 22.72
CA GLN A 2 7.76 1.47 23.49
C GLN A 2 7.97 2.60 22.48
N LEU A 3 6.89 3.35 22.23
CA LEU A 3 6.79 4.33 21.15
C LEU A 3 7.37 5.69 21.58
N LEU A 4 8.44 6.05 20.88
CA LEU A 4 8.87 7.39 20.46
C LEU A 4 8.71 8.57 21.43
N HIS A 5 9.84 9.01 22.01
CA HIS A 5 10.07 10.40 22.41
C HIS A 5 11.38 10.93 21.80
N ASP A 6 11.25 12.16 21.31
CA ASP A 6 12.27 13.21 21.21
C ASP A 6 13.30 13.18 20.07
N PHE A 7 12.93 13.86 18.97
CA PHE A 7 13.87 14.70 18.23
C PHE A 7 13.29 16.12 18.07
N ARG A 8 13.74 17.06 18.92
CA ARG A 8 13.55 18.50 18.73
C ARG A 8 14.71 19.08 17.92
N PRO A 9 14.47 19.82 16.83
CA PRO A 9 15.48 20.70 16.26
C PRO A 9 15.42 22.08 16.94
N LEU A 10 16.57 22.53 17.42
CA LEU A 10 16.85 23.89 17.88
C LEU A 10 16.67 24.90 16.73
N VAL A 11 15.59 25.71 16.77
CA VAL A 11 15.46 26.88 15.90
C VAL A 11 15.99 28.12 16.63
N ARG A 12 17.17 28.59 16.19
CA ARG A 12 17.76 29.86 16.60
C ARG A 12 17.12 31.00 15.80
N ARG A 13 16.25 31.78 16.44
CA ARG A 13 15.74 33.05 15.89
C ARG A 13 16.89 34.06 15.76
N ARG A 14 17.03 34.70 14.59
CA ARG A 14 17.64 36.03 14.47
C ARG A 14 16.71 36.95 13.69
N SER A 15 16.50 38.11 14.29
CA SER A 15 15.67 39.23 13.91
C SER A 15 16.49 40.30 13.16
N GLY A 16 15.84 41.04 12.27
CA GLY A 16 16.17 42.46 12.02
C GLY A 16 16.33 42.89 10.55
N PRO A 17 16.05 44.17 10.22
CA PRO A 17 15.23 44.55 9.07
C PRO A 17 15.94 45.46 8.05
N GLY A 18 15.35 45.62 6.85
CA GLY A 18 15.81 46.59 5.85
C GLY A 18 14.66 47.11 4.98
N ARG A 19 14.30 48.38 5.17
CA ARG A 19 13.32 49.15 4.36
C ARG A 19 14.01 49.69 3.11
N PHE A 20 13.34 49.70 1.96
CA PHE A 20 13.48 50.75 0.95
C PHE A 20 12.13 51.03 0.26
N ARG A 21 11.82 52.32 0.10
CA ARG A 21 10.65 52.91 -0.56
C ARG A 21 11.06 53.42 -1.96
N ILE A 22 10.04 53.90 -2.69
CA ILE A 22 10.00 54.68 -3.96
C ILE A 22 9.54 53.77 -5.12
N GLY A 23 8.50 54.06 -5.91
CA GLY A 23 7.62 55.21 -6.09
C GLY A 23 7.26 55.34 -7.59
N ALA A 24 6.04 55.80 -7.90
CA ALA A 24 5.52 56.21 -9.23
C ALA A 24 5.13 55.10 -10.24
N LEU A 25 4.19 55.25 -11.18
CA LEU A 25 2.94 56.01 -11.33
C LEU A 25 2.21 55.42 -12.55
N LEU A 26 0.88 55.44 -12.55
CA LEU A 26 -0.06 55.09 -13.63
C LEU A 26 0.29 55.64 -15.03
N LEU A 27 -0.06 54.88 -16.09
CA LEU A 27 -0.81 55.42 -17.23
C LEU A 27 -1.59 54.33 -17.98
N ALA A 28 -2.90 54.52 -18.07
CA ALA A 28 -3.82 53.77 -18.91
C ALA A 28 -3.96 54.46 -20.28
N LEU A 29 -4.07 53.69 -21.36
CA LEU A 29 -4.58 54.13 -22.65
C LEU A 29 -5.23 52.94 -23.39
N LEU A 30 -6.55 53.05 -23.57
CA LEU A 30 -7.41 52.24 -24.43
C LEU A 30 -7.56 52.93 -25.78
N LEU A 31 -7.57 52.15 -26.88
CA LEU A 31 -8.53 52.19 -28.02
C LEU A 31 -8.00 51.35 -29.22
N PRO A 32 -8.87 50.91 -30.16
CA PRO A 32 -8.89 49.56 -30.69
C PRO A 32 -8.36 49.44 -32.13
N ALA A 33 -7.86 48.26 -32.49
CA ALA A 33 -7.64 47.89 -33.89
C ALA A 33 -8.34 46.57 -34.18
N LEU A 34 -9.43 46.67 -34.93
CA LEU A 34 -10.08 45.55 -35.63
C LEU A 34 -9.09 44.99 -36.67
N ALA A 35 -8.52 43.83 -36.37
CA ALA A 35 -7.88 42.99 -37.37
C ALA A 35 -8.65 41.67 -37.42
N ALA A 36 -9.45 41.52 -38.49
CA ALA A 36 -10.02 40.26 -38.89
C ALA A 36 -8.89 39.33 -39.35
N CYS A 37 -8.39 38.52 -38.42
CA CYS A 37 -7.56 37.37 -38.74
C CYS A 37 -8.44 36.13 -38.72
N SER A 38 -8.70 35.61 -39.92
CA SER A 38 -9.26 34.28 -40.15
C SER A 38 -8.55 33.28 -39.24
N SER A 39 -9.23 32.83 -38.19
CA SER A 39 -8.73 31.81 -37.28
C SER A 39 -8.89 30.47 -37.98
N SER A 40 -7.97 30.15 -38.89
CA SER A 40 -7.68 28.75 -39.19
C SER A 40 -7.07 28.15 -37.92
N ALA A 41 -7.93 27.63 -37.05
CA ALA A 41 -7.49 26.78 -35.96
C ALA A 41 -6.69 25.63 -36.61
N ALA A 42 -5.38 25.63 -36.39
CA ALA A 42 -4.55 24.47 -36.70
C ALA A 42 -5.13 23.28 -35.93
N PRO A 43 -5.37 22.11 -36.55
CA PRO A 43 -5.77 20.94 -35.82
C PRO A 43 -4.66 20.59 -34.82
N SER A 44 -5.02 20.44 -33.54
CA SER A 44 -4.09 20.00 -32.49
C SER A 44 -3.46 18.67 -32.91
N ALA A 45 -2.14 18.61 -32.97
CA ALA A 45 -1.37 17.51 -33.54
C ALA A 45 -1.40 16.18 -32.75
N ASP A 46 -2.15 16.07 -31.65
CA ASP A 46 -2.11 14.91 -30.74
C ASP A 46 -3.50 14.34 -30.43
N ARG A 47 -4.36 14.10 -31.43
CA ARG A 47 -5.66 13.44 -31.21
C ARG A 47 -5.77 12.18 -32.05
N HIS A 48 -5.43 11.04 -31.46
CA HIS A 48 -5.87 9.72 -31.90
C HIS A 48 -7.15 9.30 -31.16
N PRO A 49 -7.90 8.31 -31.66
CA PRO A 49 -9.11 7.82 -31.00
C PRO A 49 -8.83 7.22 -29.62
N GLU A 50 -9.74 7.37 -28.66
CA GLU A 50 -9.65 6.67 -27.37
C GLU A 50 -9.57 5.15 -27.56
N GLY A 51 -8.82 4.48 -26.68
CA GLY A 51 -8.64 3.03 -26.74
C GLY A 51 -7.57 2.59 -27.74
N THR A 52 -6.68 3.50 -28.13
CA THR A 52 -5.53 3.18 -28.98
C THR A 52 -4.46 2.45 -28.16
N VAL A 53 -3.74 1.54 -28.82
CA VAL A 53 -2.57 0.88 -28.24
C VAL A 53 -1.31 1.64 -28.66
N LEU A 54 -0.60 2.20 -27.69
CA LEU A 54 0.68 2.88 -27.85
C LEU A 54 1.81 1.92 -27.47
N ARG A 55 2.67 1.55 -28.41
CA ARG A 55 3.71 0.53 -28.18
C ARG A 55 5.06 1.16 -27.86
N VAL A 56 5.74 0.58 -26.86
CA VAL A 56 7.08 0.98 -26.45
C VAL A 56 8.01 -0.23 -26.57
N PRO A 57 9.15 -0.16 -27.27
CA PRO A 57 9.74 1.04 -27.86
C PRO A 57 9.30 1.34 -29.31
N GLU A 58 8.40 0.56 -29.90
CA GLU A 58 8.10 0.56 -31.34
C GLU A 58 7.56 1.91 -31.84
N ASP A 59 6.53 2.45 -31.19
CA ASP A 59 5.90 3.72 -31.55
C ASP A 59 6.54 4.90 -30.79
N PHE A 60 7.00 4.64 -29.57
CA PHE A 60 7.59 5.65 -28.67
C PHE A 60 8.90 5.16 -28.07
N PRO A 61 9.98 5.96 -28.09
CA PRO A 61 11.28 5.55 -27.56
C PRO A 61 11.34 5.39 -26.04
N THR A 62 10.37 5.94 -25.29
CA THR A 62 10.32 5.88 -23.82
C THR A 62 8.90 5.66 -23.33
N VAL A 63 8.76 5.07 -22.15
CA VAL A 63 7.44 4.82 -21.54
C VAL A 63 6.77 6.13 -21.18
N GLN A 64 7.50 7.09 -20.59
CA GLN A 64 6.91 8.38 -20.24
C GLN A 64 6.34 9.11 -21.45
N ARG A 65 7.02 9.05 -22.62
CA ARG A 65 6.53 9.72 -23.82
C ARG A 65 5.22 9.10 -24.32
N ALA A 66 5.09 7.77 -24.28
CA ALA A 66 3.84 7.10 -24.62
C ALA A 66 2.71 7.51 -23.65
N VAL A 67 2.99 7.56 -22.34
CA VAL A 67 2.02 8.02 -21.31
C VAL A 67 1.63 9.50 -21.51
N ASP A 68 2.59 10.35 -21.86
CA ASP A 68 2.35 11.77 -22.15
C ASP A 68 1.50 11.97 -23.40
N THR A 69 1.58 11.07 -24.38
CA THR A 69 0.75 11.09 -25.59
C THR A 69 -0.62 10.45 -25.36
N ALA A 70 -0.72 9.45 -24.48
CA ALA A 70 -1.95 8.70 -24.21
C ALA A 70 -3.14 9.60 -23.85
N VAL A 71 -4.33 9.25 -24.31
CA VAL A 71 -5.62 9.85 -23.92
C VAL A 71 -6.42 8.84 -23.08
N PRO A 72 -7.44 9.28 -22.31
CA PRO A 72 -8.19 8.38 -21.46
C PRO A 72 -8.74 7.15 -22.21
N GLY A 73 -8.53 5.96 -21.64
CA GLY A 73 -8.94 4.68 -22.23
C GLY A 73 -7.84 3.96 -23.00
N ASP A 74 -6.72 4.62 -23.30
CA ASP A 74 -5.62 4.01 -24.04
C ASP A 74 -4.86 2.94 -23.25
N LEU A 75 -4.24 2.05 -24.02
CA LEU A 75 -3.26 1.07 -23.56
C LEU A 75 -1.85 1.54 -23.94
N VAL A 76 -1.00 1.74 -22.94
CA VAL A 76 0.45 1.82 -23.15
C VAL A 76 1.01 0.39 -22.98
N LEU A 77 1.32 -0.26 -24.10
CA LEU A 77 1.84 -1.61 -24.14
C LEU A 77 3.37 -1.60 -24.27
N VAL A 78 4.04 -2.09 -23.24
CA VAL A 78 5.50 -2.09 -23.15
C VAL A 78 6.05 -3.46 -23.54
N HIS A 79 6.95 -3.49 -24.52
CA HIS A 79 7.65 -4.68 -24.99
C HIS A 79 8.91 -4.96 -24.15
N PRO A 80 9.44 -6.20 -24.19
CA PRO A 80 10.57 -6.61 -23.34
C PRO A 80 11.74 -5.64 -23.40
N GLY A 81 12.26 -5.29 -22.22
CA GLY A 81 13.34 -4.31 -22.07
C GLY A 81 13.53 -3.89 -20.62
N VAL A 82 14.68 -3.25 -20.35
CA VAL A 82 14.99 -2.62 -19.07
C VAL A 82 14.86 -1.11 -19.22
N TYR A 83 13.90 -0.54 -18.51
CA TYR A 83 13.51 0.86 -18.56
C TYR A 83 13.99 1.57 -17.30
N LYS A 84 15.00 2.44 -17.44
CA LYS A 84 15.53 3.27 -16.35
C LYS A 84 14.79 4.59 -16.26
N GLU A 85 13.49 4.52 -15.99
CA GLU A 85 12.57 5.65 -15.98
C GLU A 85 11.77 5.74 -14.67
N SER A 86 11.35 6.96 -14.32
CA SER A 86 10.24 7.18 -13.40
C SER A 86 9.04 7.61 -14.23
N VAL A 87 7.97 6.82 -14.19
CA VAL A 87 6.77 7.04 -15.00
C VAL A 87 5.66 7.67 -14.18
N ARG A 88 5.01 8.70 -14.72
CA ARG A 88 3.92 9.45 -14.10
C ARG A 88 2.67 9.36 -14.95
N ILE A 89 1.64 8.68 -14.42
CA ILE A 89 0.33 8.55 -15.04
C ILE A 89 -0.62 9.54 -14.37
N THR A 90 -0.81 10.70 -14.99
CA THR A 90 -1.66 11.79 -14.45
C THR A 90 -3.03 11.86 -15.11
N LYS A 91 -3.16 11.36 -16.35
CA LYS A 91 -4.42 11.30 -17.08
C LYS A 91 -5.24 10.09 -16.60
N PRO A 92 -6.58 10.19 -16.58
CA PRO A 92 -7.41 9.11 -16.09
C PRO A 92 -7.48 7.96 -17.11
N ARG A 93 -7.83 6.76 -16.61
CA ARG A 93 -8.12 5.56 -17.41
C ARG A 93 -7.00 5.13 -18.35
N ILE A 94 -5.75 5.38 -17.99
CA ILE A 94 -4.60 4.85 -18.74
C ILE A 94 -4.28 3.46 -18.20
N VAL A 95 -4.12 2.50 -19.10
CA VAL A 95 -3.62 1.16 -18.75
C VAL A 95 -2.15 1.06 -19.16
N LEU A 96 -1.24 0.96 -18.20
CA LEU A 96 0.16 0.65 -18.43
C LEU A 96 0.38 -0.85 -18.26
N ARG A 97 0.74 -1.54 -19.34
CA ARG A 97 0.86 -3.00 -19.38
C ARG A 97 2.21 -3.43 -19.94
N GLY A 98 2.90 -4.32 -19.24
CA GLY A 98 3.99 -5.07 -19.85
C GLY A 98 3.45 -6.22 -20.70
N SER A 99 4.07 -6.47 -21.85
CA SER A 99 3.73 -7.64 -22.68
C SER A 99 4.20 -8.96 -22.08
N ASP A 100 5.22 -8.91 -21.22
CA ASP A 100 5.67 -10.02 -20.39
C ASP A 100 6.13 -9.51 -19.03
N ARG A 101 5.67 -10.17 -17.97
CA ARG A 101 5.87 -9.74 -16.58
C ARG A 101 7.33 -9.69 -16.18
N ASN A 102 8.14 -10.61 -16.70
CA ASN A 102 9.50 -10.87 -16.21
C ASN A 102 10.56 -10.13 -17.02
N THR A 103 10.24 -9.78 -18.27
CA THR A 103 11.19 -9.16 -19.21
C THR A 103 10.88 -7.70 -19.50
N VAL A 104 9.70 -7.19 -19.12
CA VAL A 104 9.43 -5.75 -19.01
C VAL A 104 9.80 -5.30 -17.61
N VAL A 105 10.96 -4.65 -17.47
CA VAL A 105 11.57 -4.32 -16.18
C VAL A 105 11.77 -2.82 -16.05
N PHE A 106 11.18 -2.22 -15.04
CA PHE A 106 11.46 -0.86 -14.59
C PHE A 106 12.53 -0.91 -13.50
N ASP A 107 13.71 -0.36 -13.79
CA ASP A 107 14.88 -0.41 -12.91
C ASP A 107 15.28 1.01 -12.48
N GLY A 108 15.13 1.28 -11.18
CA GLY A 108 15.49 2.56 -10.58
C GLY A 108 16.99 2.83 -10.51
N ASP A 109 17.84 1.82 -10.78
CA ASP A 109 19.32 1.89 -10.75
C ASP A 109 19.87 2.44 -9.43
N LEU A 110 19.08 2.33 -8.35
CA LEU A 110 19.30 2.94 -7.03
C LEU A 110 19.55 4.46 -7.10
N LYS A 111 18.94 5.14 -8.08
CA LYS A 111 19.07 6.58 -8.32
C LYS A 111 17.71 7.27 -8.40
N LEU A 112 16.71 6.58 -8.90
CA LEU A 112 15.36 7.10 -9.07
C LEU A 112 14.54 6.88 -7.80
N ILE A 113 13.64 7.82 -7.50
CA ILE A 113 12.88 7.82 -6.25
C ILE A 113 11.68 6.87 -6.33
N ASN A 114 10.76 7.09 -7.27
CA ASN A 114 9.58 6.25 -7.48
C ASN A 114 9.63 5.62 -8.87
N GLY A 115 9.13 4.39 -8.99
CA GLY A 115 8.99 3.71 -10.28
C GLY A 115 7.84 4.25 -11.09
N ILE A 116 6.63 3.85 -10.72
CA ILE A 116 5.40 4.25 -11.42
C ILE A 116 4.50 4.98 -10.43
N THR A 117 4.30 6.27 -10.64
CA THR A 117 3.38 7.09 -9.84
C THR A 117 2.10 7.35 -10.62
N VAL A 118 0.97 7.00 -10.04
CA VAL A 118 -0.37 7.11 -10.63
C VAL A 118 -1.21 8.07 -9.81
N THR A 119 -1.56 9.20 -10.41
CA THR A 119 -2.51 10.17 -9.86
C THR A 119 -3.76 10.31 -10.73
N GLY A 120 -3.79 9.65 -11.90
CA GLY A 120 -4.93 9.63 -12.81
C GLY A 120 -5.95 8.57 -12.42
N ALA A 121 -7.18 9.00 -12.10
CA ALA A 121 -8.30 8.13 -11.71
C ALA A 121 -8.59 7.00 -12.72
N GLY A 122 -8.92 5.81 -12.23
CA GLY A 122 -9.25 4.63 -13.02
C GLY A 122 -8.08 4.03 -13.81
N SER A 123 -6.84 4.38 -13.47
CA SER A 123 -5.65 3.90 -14.19
C SER A 123 -5.12 2.58 -13.63
N VAL A 124 -4.38 1.86 -14.46
CA VAL A 124 -3.94 0.48 -14.19
C VAL A 124 -2.45 0.33 -14.45
N VAL A 125 -1.79 -0.44 -13.59
CA VAL A 125 -0.43 -0.94 -13.79
C VAL A 125 -0.48 -2.47 -13.76
N GLU A 126 -0.09 -3.13 -14.84
CA GLU A 126 -0.20 -4.60 -14.90
C GLU A 126 0.89 -5.31 -15.71
N ASN A 127 1.14 -6.57 -15.34
CA ASN A 127 1.99 -7.52 -16.04
C ASN A 127 3.42 -7.02 -16.32
N LEU A 128 4.10 -6.49 -15.31
CA LEU A 128 5.45 -5.95 -15.43
C LEU A 128 6.24 -6.09 -14.12
N THR A 129 7.54 -5.82 -14.17
CA THR A 129 8.44 -5.83 -13.02
C THR A 129 8.94 -4.43 -12.68
N VAL A 130 9.04 -4.07 -11.40
CA VAL A 130 9.56 -2.78 -10.91
C VAL A 130 10.51 -3.00 -9.73
N HIS A 131 11.74 -2.49 -9.80
CA HIS A 131 12.72 -2.67 -8.72
C HIS A 131 13.78 -1.56 -8.63
N GLY A 132 14.52 -1.53 -7.52
CA GLY A 132 15.72 -0.71 -7.39
C GLY A 132 15.45 0.78 -7.19
N TYR A 133 14.28 1.17 -6.72
CA TYR A 133 13.91 2.57 -6.45
C TYR A 133 14.22 2.97 -5.01
N LEU A 134 14.58 4.24 -4.81
CA LEU A 134 14.95 4.84 -3.51
C LEU A 134 13.73 5.19 -2.63
N ALA A 135 12.52 4.93 -3.12
CA ALA A 135 11.28 4.93 -2.35
C ALA A 135 10.40 3.79 -2.85
N ASN A 136 9.47 4.06 -3.78
CA ASN A 136 8.37 3.15 -4.07
C ASN A 136 8.48 2.49 -5.43
N GLY A 137 8.05 1.23 -5.54
CA GLY A 137 7.88 0.56 -6.83
C GLY A 137 6.69 1.17 -7.60
N VAL A 138 5.48 0.90 -7.14
CA VAL A 138 4.24 1.47 -7.71
C VAL A 138 3.50 2.26 -6.64
N LEU A 139 3.14 3.52 -6.93
CA LEU A 139 2.44 4.43 -6.04
C LEU A 139 1.15 4.91 -6.67
N PHE A 140 0.00 4.62 -6.06
CA PHE A 140 -1.30 5.24 -6.36
C PHE A 140 -1.61 6.28 -5.29
N THR A 141 -1.81 7.55 -5.68
CA THR A 141 -2.09 8.60 -4.71
C THR A 141 -2.80 9.84 -5.25
N GLY A 142 -3.68 10.44 -4.43
CA GLY A 142 -4.28 11.76 -4.69
C GLY A 142 -3.28 12.91 -4.64
N VAL A 143 -2.10 12.71 -4.04
CA VAL A 143 -1.05 13.73 -3.92
C VAL A 143 -0.39 13.95 -5.27
N THR A 144 -0.62 15.11 -5.88
CA THR A 144 -0.04 15.44 -7.21
C THR A 144 1.28 16.20 -7.13
N ASP A 145 1.62 16.78 -5.97
CA ASP A 145 2.87 17.52 -5.75
C ASP A 145 4.07 16.58 -5.59
N GLU A 146 4.99 16.64 -6.54
CA GLU A 146 6.16 15.76 -6.58
C GLU A 146 7.10 15.92 -5.38
N LYS A 147 7.15 17.10 -4.78
CA LYS A 147 8.04 17.35 -3.64
C LYS A 147 7.57 16.56 -2.42
N LEU A 148 6.25 16.40 -2.28
CA LEU A 148 5.63 15.60 -1.22
C LEU A 148 5.77 14.10 -1.48
N GLN A 149 5.79 13.68 -2.75
CA GLN A 149 5.97 12.26 -3.14
C GLN A 149 7.39 11.72 -2.93
N ARG A 150 8.40 12.59 -2.70
CA ARG A 150 9.82 12.18 -2.61
C ARG A 150 10.22 11.51 -1.29
N HIS A 151 9.46 11.73 -0.22
CA HIS A 151 9.76 11.23 1.13
C HIS A 151 8.77 10.13 1.57
N GLY A 152 8.09 9.49 0.61
CA GLY A 152 6.84 8.76 0.85
C GLY A 152 5.67 9.74 0.95
N ALA A 153 4.62 9.51 0.16
CA ALA A 153 3.38 10.26 0.31
C ALA A 153 2.81 9.92 1.70
N GLY A 154 2.98 10.80 2.70
CA GLY A 154 2.65 10.49 4.11
C GLY A 154 3.80 10.59 5.11
N GLY A 155 5.02 10.96 4.71
CA GLY A 155 6.10 11.27 5.67
C GLY A 155 5.78 12.48 6.55
N SER A 156 6.56 12.75 7.61
CA SER A 156 6.35 13.85 8.59
C SER A 156 6.28 15.28 8.01
N ALA A 157 6.56 15.44 6.72
CA ALA A 157 6.37 16.68 5.95
C ALA A 157 5.00 16.77 5.25
N TYR A 158 4.16 15.73 5.36
CA TYR A 158 2.80 15.66 4.85
C TYR A 158 1.87 16.28 5.89
N ASP A 159 1.33 17.46 5.58
CA ASP A 159 0.23 18.05 6.34
C ASP A 159 -0.98 17.10 6.22
N PRO A 160 -1.61 16.66 7.32
CA PRO A 160 -2.73 15.71 7.30
C PRO A 160 -3.80 16.09 6.26
N LEU A 161 -3.76 15.38 5.13
CA LEU A 161 -4.76 15.31 4.06
C LEU A 161 -5.44 16.66 3.69
N ASP A 162 -4.79 17.49 2.88
CA ASP A 162 -5.48 18.57 2.16
C ASP A 162 -6.28 18.00 0.97
N THR A 163 -7.43 17.40 1.27
CA THR A 163 -8.33 16.79 0.26
C THR A 163 -8.87 17.76 -0.78
N THR A 164 -8.86 19.06 -0.49
CA THR A 164 -9.29 20.08 -1.45
C THR A 164 -8.21 20.28 -2.50
N ARG A 165 -6.95 20.30 -2.09
CA ARG A 165 -5.80 20.40 -2.99
C ARG A 165 -5.44 19.08 -3.66
N PHE A 166 -5.61 17.96 -2.94
CA PHE A 166 -5.24 16.61 -3.34
C PHE A 166 -6.42 15.67 -3.10
N PRO A 167 -7.42 15.65 -3.99
CA PRO A 167 -8.52 14.71 -3.87
C PRO A 167 -7.99 13.28 -4.07
N ALA A 168 -8.51 12.35 -3.26
CA ALA A 168 -8.17 10.93 -3.34
C ALA A 168 -8.34 10.39 -4.78
N VAL A 169 -7.38 9.57 -5.23
CA VAL A 169 -7.52 8.85 -6.50
C VAL A 169 -8.69 7.88 -6.41
N GLN A 170 -9.63 7.98 -7.35
CA GLN A 170 -10.75 7.05 -7.48
C GLN A 170 -10.45 6.05 -8.58
N GLY A 171 -10.55 4.75 -8.28
CA GLY A 171 -10.29 3.71 -9.27
C GLY A 171 -8.79 3.47 -9.45
N PHE A 172 -8.30 2.32 -9.01
CA PHE A 172 -6.93 1.90 -9.34
C PHE A 172 -6.82 0.38 -9.43
N ARG A 173 -5.88 -0.11 -10.25
CA ARG A 173 -5.54 -1.54 -10.27
C ARG A 173 -4.05 -1.77 -10.41
N ALA A 174 -3.50 -2.59 -9.51
CA ALA A 174 -2.22 -3.27 -9.70
C ALA A 174 -2.50 -4.77 -9.89
N SER A 175 -2.17 -5.33 -11.05
CA SER A 175 -2.43 -6.74 -11.35
C SER A 175 -1.20 -7.41 -11.95
N ARG A 176 -0.76 -8.53 -11.37
CA ARG A 176 0.44 -9.26 -11.84
C ARG A 176 1.68 -8.36 -11.92
N VAL A 177 1.86 -7.50 -10.94
CA VAL A 177 3.08 -6.69 -10.78
C VAL A 177 4.09 -7.48 -9.96
N THR A 178 5.34 -7.56 -10.41
CA THR A 178 6.45 -8.01 -9.56
C THR A 178 7.20 -6.78 -9.06
N SER A 179 7.07 -6.46 -7.78
CA SER A 179 7.78 -5.34 -7.16
C SER A 179 8.82 -5.87 -6.18
N TYR A 180 10.10 -5.55 -6.36
CA TYR A 180 11.12 -5.99 -5.41
C TYR A 180 12.24 -4.99 -5.15
N GLY A 181 12.89 -5.10 -4.00
CA GLY A 181 14.13 -4.37 -3.71
C GLY A 181 14.01 -2.85 -3.88
N ASN A 182 12.96 -2.25 -3.33
CA ASN A 182 12.78 -0.80 -3.22
C ASN A 182 12.96 -0.35 -1.77
N ALA A 183 13.39 0.90 -1.59
CA ALA A 183 13.80 1.41 -0.28
C ALA A 183 12.66 1.83 0.64
N LEU A 184 11.40 1.78 0.20
CA LEU A 184 10.19 1.92 1.01
C LEU A 184 9.19 0.85 0.64
N TYR A 185 8.16 1.19 -0.15
CA TYR A 185 7.01 0.33 -0.41
C TYR A 185 7.09 -0.36 -1.79
N GLY A 186 6.57 -1.59 -1.87
CA GLY A 186 6.49 -2.32 -3.13
C GLY A 186 5.36 -1.83 -4.03
N ILE A 187 4.12 -2.06 -3.58
CA ILE A 187 2.89 -1.53 -4.18
C ILE A 187 2.17 -0.72 -3.11
N TYR A 188 2.00 0.57 -3.36
CA TYR A 188 1.57 1.55 -2.36
C TYR A 188 0.31 2.26 -2.81
N ALA A 189 -0.82 1.98 -2.15
CA ALA A 189 -2.06 2.72 -2.32
C ALA A 189 -2.26 3.66 -1.12
N PHE A 190 -2.15 4.97 -1.37
CA PHE A 190 -2.19 5.99 -0.33
C PHE A 190 -3.07 7.15 -0.76
N ASP A 191 -4.10 7.47 0.01
CA ASP A 191 -5.12 8.43 -0.42
C ASP A 191 -5.69 8.03 -1.81
N ALA A 192 -6.03 6.75 -1.90
CA ALA A 192 -6.59 6.10 -3.09
C ALA A 192 -7.74 5.17 -2.66
N ARG A 193 -8.79 5.09 -3.49
CA ARG A 193 -10.03 4.38 -3.19
C ARG A 193 -10.57 3.63 -4.41
N GLY A 194 -11.44 2.66 -4.18
CA GLY A 194 -12.11 1.92 -5.25
C GLY A 194 -11.13 1.11 -6.08
N GLY A 195 -10.29 0.28 -5.46
CA GLY A 195 -9.17 -0.35 -6.16
C GLY A 195 -8.92 -1.81 -5.85
N ILE A 196 -8.07 -2.41 -6.68
CA ILE A 196 -7.67 -3.82 -6.57
C ILE A 196 -6.14 -3.94 -6.64
N ILE A 197 -5.55 -4.69 -5.71
CA ILE A 197 -4.16 -5.19 -5.79
C ILE A 197 -4.22 -6.71 -5.85
N GLU A 198 -3.89 -7.30 -7.00
CA GLU A 198 -4.08 -8.73 -7.21
C GLU A 198 -2.95 -9.45 -7.96
N GLU A 199 -2.82 -10.74 -7.67
CA GLU A 199 -1.91 -11.68 -8.37
C GLU A 199 -0.47 -11.17 -8.50
N SER A 200 -0.08 -10.27 -7.58
CA SER A 200 1.19 -9.57 -7.59
C SER A 200 2.18 -10.25 -6.65
N TYR A 201 3.46 -9.96 -6.88
CA TYR A 201 4.56 -10.48 -6.09
C TYR A 201 5.33 -9.30 -5.49
N ALA A 202 5.48 -9.26 -4.17
CA ALA A 202 6.18 -8.19 -3.48
C ALA A 202 7.29 -8.74 -2.57
N SER A 203 8.55 -8.33 -2.78
CA SER A 203 9.67 -8.85 -2.00
C SER A 203 10.80 -7.86 -1.74
N GLY A 204 11.44 -7.97 -0.58
CA GLY A 204 12.64 -7.21 -0.26
C GLY A 204 12.43 -5.70 -0.11
N GLN A 205 11.21 -5.27 0.17
CA GLN A 205 10.92 -3.87 0.44
C GLN A 205 11.43 -3.49 1.83
N ALA A 206 12.02 -2.29 1.93
CA ALA A 206 12.57 -1.82 3.18
C ALA A 206 11.51 -1.58 4.25
N ASP A 207 10.29 -1.27 3.80
CA ASP A 207 9.11 -1.13 4.61
C ASP A 207 8.12 -2.28 4.29
N SER A 208 6.97 -1.99 3.68
CA SER A 208 5.99 -3.01 3.30
C SER A 208 6.02 -3.47 1.84
N GLY A 209 5.75 -4.76 1.65
CA GLY A 209 5.55 -5.35 0.33
C GLY A 209 4.35 -4.73 -0.38
N ILE A 210 3.20 -4.74 0.30
CA ILE A 210 1.96 -4.08 -0.14
C ILE A 210 1.48 -3.19 1.00
N TYR A 211 1.16 -1.93 0.67
CA TYR A 211 0.66 -0.97 1.62
C TYR A 211 -0.68 -0.40 1.14
N VAL A 212 -1.67 -0.34 2.03
CA VAL A 212 -2.93 0.39 1.84
C VAL A 212 -3.15 1.32 3.03
N GLY A 213 -3.26 2.63 2.79
CA GLY A 213 -3.48 3.56 3.88
C GLY A 213 -4.18 4.85 3.51
N GLN A 214 -4.61 5.53 4.56
CA GLN A 214 -5.23 6.85 4.49
C GLN A 214 -6.45 6.88 3.55
N CYS A 215 -7.40 5.98 3.77
CA CYS A 215 -8.65 5.94 3.01
C CYS A 215 -9.85 5.61 3.90
N LYS A 216 -10.99 6.27 3.61
CA LYS A 216 -12.27 6.09 4.33
C LYS A 216 -13.47 6.65 3.53
N PRO A 217 -14.41 5.81 3.03
CA PRO A 217 -14.22 4.37 2.83
C PRO A 217 -13.03 4.10 1.89
N CYS A 218 -12.38 2.95 2.04
CA CYS A 218 -11.31 2.54 1.15
C CYS A 218 -11.80 1.89 -0.13
N ASP A 219 -12.86 1.08 -0.03
CA ASP A 219 -13.38 0.29 -1.16
C ASP A 219 -12.24 -0.42 -1.91
N THR A 220 -11.44 -1.22 -1.19
CA THR A 220 -10.20 -1.79 -1.74
C THR A 220 -10.10 -3.28 -1.48
N LEU A 221 -9.68 -4.03 -2.50
CA LEU A 221 -9.49 -5.48 -2.45
C LEU A 221 -8.02 -5.83 -2.68
N VAL A 222 -7.41 -6.54 -1.74
CA VAL A 222 -6.05 -7.09 -1.85
C VAL A 222 -6.15 -8.60 -1.90
N ARG A 223 -5.89 -9.23 -3.06
CA ARG A 223 -6.13 -10.67 -3.23
C ARG A 223 -5.09 -11.45 -4.03
N GLY A 224 -4.89 -12.72 -3.67
CA GLY A 224 -4.09 -13.63 -4.49
C GLY A 224 -2.63 -13.22 -4.67
N ASN A 225 -2.11 -12.36 -3.79
CA ASN A 225 -0.73 -11.88 -3.87
C ASN A 225 0.23 -12.83 -3.14
N THR A 226 1.47 -12.90 -3.59
CA THR A 226 2.58 -13.51 -2.84
C THR A 226 3.48 -12.41 -2.31
N VAL A 227 3.68 -12.39 -1.00
CA VAL A 227 4.38 -11.30 -0.31
C VAL A 227 5.39 -11.90 0.66
N GLU A 228 6.68 -11.71 0.39
CA GLU A 228 7.75 -12.33 1.17
C GLU A 228 9.00 -11.48 1.33
N ARG A 229 9.80 -11.73 2.36
CA ARG A 229 11.10 -11.10 2.60
C ARG A 229 11.05 -9.57 2.70
N ASN A 230 9.91 -9.01 3.09
CA ASN A 230 9.76 -7.58 3.38
C ASN A 230 9.96 -7.33 4.89
N ALA A 231 10.14 -6.07 5.29
CA ALA A 231 10.06 -5.73 6.71
C ALA A 231 8.65 -6.01 7.22
N VAL A 232 7.63 -5.53 6.50
CA VAL A 232 6.23 -5.90 6.71
C VAL A 232 5.67 -6.49 5.42
N GLY A 233 4.92 -7.58 5.48
CA GLY A 233 4.31 -8.16 4.28
C GLY A 233 3.24 -7.23 3.72
N ILE A 234 2.07 -7.23 4.36
CA ILE A 234 0.95 -6.35 4.02
C ILE A 234 0.69 -5.40 5.17
N GLU A 235 0.65 -4.10 4.89
CA GLU A 235 0.39 -3.07 5.88
C GLU A 235 -0.88 -2.29 5.56
N ILE A 236 -1.73 -2.17 6.58
CA ILE A 236 -2.98 -1.41 6.56
C ILE A 236 -2.91 -0.34 7.64
N THR A 237 -2.84 0.92 7.23
CA THR A 237 -2.66 2.06 8.15
C THR A 237 -3.73 3.10 7.94
N ASN A 238 -4.55 3.36 8.97
CA ASN A 238 -5.66 4.33 8.89
C ASN A 238 -6.56 4.11 7.64
N ALA A 239 -6.65 2.87 7.18
CA ALA A 239 -7.44 2.46 6.01
C ALA A 239 -8.66 1.66 6.47
N SER A 240 -9.83 2.24 6.23
CA SER A 240 -11.07 1.81 6.86
C SER A 240 -12.22 1.63 5.88
N GLU A 241 -13.16 0.77 6.27
CA GLU A 241 -14.42 0.48 5.57
C GLU A 241 -14.24 -0.11 4.15
N ASN A 242 -14.96 -1.20 3.88
CA ASN A 242 -14.93 -1.91 2.59
C ASN A 242 -13.50 -2.29 2.11
N LEU A 243 -12.59 -2.54 3.06
CA LEU A 243 -11.25 -3.06 2.80
C LEU A 243 -11.22 -4.56 3.06
N THR A 244 -10.87 -5.34 2.03
CA THR A 244 -10.81 -6.80 2.12
C THR A 244 -9.44 -7.33 1.68
N VAL A 245 -8.81 -8.14 2.51
CA VAL A 245 -7.53 -8.82 2.26
C VAL A 245 -7.77 -10.32 2.26
N VAL A 246 -7.76 -10.95 1.08
CA VAL A 246 -8.19 -12.36 0.93
C VAL A 246 -7.33 -13.22 0.02
N GLY A 247 -7.12 -14.48 0.40
CA GLY A 247 -6.42 -15.44 -0.44
C GLY A 247 -4.97 -15.08 -0.76
N ASN A 248 -4.31 -14.28 0.09
CA ASN A 248 -2.90 -13.91 -0.08
C ASN A 248 -2.00 -14.93 0.61
N ARG A 249 -0.79 -15.09 0.06
CA ARG A 249 0.33 -15.81 0.67
C ARG A 249 1.34 -14.80 1.22
N VAL A 250 1.35 -14.63 2.54
CA VAL A 250 2.20 -13.67 3.25
C VAL A 250 3.18 -14.43 4.13
N VAL A 251 4.37 -14.70 3.59
CA VAL A 251 5.32 -15.66 4.17
C VAL A 251 6.73 -15.11 4.23
N ASN A 252 7.55 -15.56 5.20
CA ASN A 252 8.96 -15.18 5.27
C ASN A 252 9.21 -13.65 5.27
N ASN A 253 8.30 -12.85 5.82
CA ASN A 253 8.57 -11.42 6.12
C ASN A 253 9.15 -11.31 7.55
N ARG A 254 9.45 -10.10 8.06
CA ARG A 254 9.67 -9.96 9.53
C ARG A 254 8.37 -9.92 10.29
N VAL A 255 7.38 -9.24 9.72
CA VAL A 255 5.99 -9.17 10.17
C VAL A 255 5.11 -9.50 8.99
N GLY A 256 4.10 -10.35 9.18
CA GLY A 256 3.20 -10.78 8.11
C GLY A 256 2.25 -9.67 7.68
N VAL A 257 1.18 -9.46 8.47
CA VAL A 257 0.15 -8.47 8.21
C VAL A 257 0.02 -7.52 9.39
N THR A 258 -0.02 -6.22 9.13
CA THR A 258 -0.32 -5.19 10.14
C THR A 258 -1.62 -4.47 9.80
N VAL A 259 -2.40 -4.19 10.83
CA VAL A 259 -3.60 -3.37 10.79
C VAL A 259 -3.48 -2.37 11.93
N ASN A 260 -3.12 -1.12 11.63
CA ASN A 260 -2.75 -0.14 12.65
C ASN A 260 -3.44 1.21 12.51
N SER A 261 -3.59 1.86 13.67
CA SER A 261 -3.94 3.26 13.81
C SER A 261 -2.72 4.04 14.28
N ASN A 262 -2.47 5.22 13.69
CA ASN A 262 -1.44 6.13 14.16
C ASN A 262 -1.79 7.61 13.86
N ASP A 263 -1.04 8.52 14.47
CA ASP A 263 -1.17 9.98 14.27
C ASP A 263 -0.21 10.54 13.20
N LEU A 264 0.58 9.70 12.53
CA LEU A 264 1.48 10.13 11.44
C LEU A 264 0.71 10.36 10.13
N GLU A 265 -0.44 9.72 10.00
CA GLU A 265 -1.30 9.77 8.83
C GLU A 265 -2.73 10.17 9.19
N SER A 266 -3.46 10.75 8.24
CA SER A 266 -4.86 11.11 8.46
C SER A 266 -5.76 9.89 8.56
N LEU A 267 -7.01 10.13 8.98
CA LEU A 267 -8.12 9.16 8.99
C LEU A 267 -8.00 8.03 10.02
N ALA A 268 -7.17 8.20 11.05
CA ALA A 268 -7.25 7.39 12.27
C ALA A 268 -8.60 7.58 13.00
N PRO A 269 -9.08 6.58 13.75
CA PRO A 269 -8.54 5.22 13.82
C PRO A 269 -8.91 4.38 12.59
N GLN A 270 -8.05 3.42 12.27
CA GLN A 270 -8.32 2.33 11.34
C GLN A 270 -9.49 1.49 11.85
N HIS A 271 -10.43 1.11 10.96
CA HIS A 271 -11.53 0.21 11.33
C HIS A 271 -12.17 -0.58 10.18
N ALA A 272 -12.88 -1.65 10.54
CA ALA A 272 -13.77 -2.42 9.66
C ALA A 272 -13.09 -3.05 8.41
N ALA A 273 -11.84 -3.49 8.53
CA ALA A 273 -11.19 -4.32 7.51
C ALA A 273 -11.53 -5.81 7.70
N VAL A 274 -11.58 -6.56 6.60
CA VAL A 274 -11.75 -8.02 6.59
C VAL A 274 -10.48 -8.69 6.09
N ILE A 275 -9.86 -9.53 6.92
CA ILE A 275 -8.68 -10.32 6.61
C ILE A 275 -9.10 -11.78 6.65
N ALA A 276 -9.28 -12.42 5.49
CA ALA A 276 -9.80 -13.78 5.44
C ALA A 276 -9.17 -14.73 4.42
N GLY A 277 -9.08 -16.02 4.77
CA GLY A 277 -8.58 -17.04 3.84
C GLY A 277 -7.12 -16.86 3.40
N ASN A 278 -6.30 -16.13 4.18
CA ASN A 278 -4.89 -15.92 3.86
C ASN A 278 -4.01 -16.99 4.49
N VAL A 279 -2.86 -17.24 3.86
CA VAL A 279 -1.74 -17.99 4.46
C VAL A 279 -0.75 -16.98 5.03
N VAL A 280 -0.57 -16.96 6.34
CA VAL A 280 0.34 -16.06 7.06
C VAL A 280 1.32 -16.88 7.88
N ALA A 281 2.46 -17.23 7.28
CA ALA A 281 3.34 -18.25 7.84
C ALA A 281 4.81 -17.86 7.86
N ASP A 282 5.51 -18.31 8.89
CA ASP A 282 6.97 -18.23 8.98
C ASP A 282 7.52 -16.81 8.79
N ASN A 283 6.79 -15.77 9.24
CA ASN A 283 7.22 -14.38 9.16
C ASN A 283 8.28 -14.10 10.24
N ASN A 284 9.48 -14.64 10.01
CA ASN A 284 10.66 -14.58 10.87
C ASN A 284 11.95 -14.29 10.08
N SER A 285 11.84 -13.67 8.91
CA SER A 285 12.97 -13.60 8.00
C SER A 285 14.09 -12.72 8.56
N ALA A 286 15.28 -13.31 8.68
CA ALA A 286 16.52 -12.56 8.86
C ALA A 286 17.01 -11.98 7.53
N ASP A 287 16.62 -12.60 6.42
CA ASP A 287 16.95 -12.22 5.05
C ASP A 287 15.92 -11.19 4.51
N SER A 288 15.63 -10.17 5.31
CA SER A 288 14.76 -9.08 4.93
C SER A 288 15.20 -7.77 5.58
N PRO A 289 14.82 -6.62 4.98
CA PRO A 289 15.08 -5.32 5.57
C PRO A 289 14.42 -5.15 6.93
N GLN A 290 14.96 -4.23 7.71
CA GLN A 290 14.45 -3.86 9.02
C GLN A 290 13.83 -2.47 8.95
N GLN A 291 12.54 -2.37 9.25
CA GLN A 291 11.87 -1.11 9.57
C GLN A 291 12.35 -0.59 10.95
N ALA A 292 12.30 0.73 11.15
CA ALA A 292 12.90 1.49 12.25
C ALA A 292 12.52 1.06 13.69
N ASP A 293 11.55 0.16 13.89
CA ASP A 293 11.02 -0.19 15.23
C ASP A 293 11.10 -1.70 15.56
N GLY A 294 11.69 -2.51 14.69
CA GLY A 294 12.16 -3.85 15.04
C GLY A 294 11.08 -4.93 15.28
N GLY A 295 9.87 -4.75 14.75
CA GLY A 295 8.85 -5.81 14.73
C GLY A 295 9.39 -7.09 14.09
N PHE A 296 9.15 -8.25 14.73
CA PHE A 296 9.69 -9.53 14.27
C PHE A 296 8.88 -10.72 14.79
N GLY A 297 8.63 -11.72 13.94
CA GLY A 297 7.99 -12.96 14.34
C GLY A 297 6.49 -12.84 14.54
N ILE A 298 5.84 -11.84 13.95
CA ILE A 298 4.40 -11.59 14.10
C ILE A 298 3.68 -12.04 12.83
N GLY A 299 2.65 -12.87 12.97
CA GLY A 299 1.77 -13.26 11.88
C GLY A 299 0.85 -12.11 11.47
N ILE A 300 -0.20 -11.87 12.25
CA ILE A 300 -1.17 -10.78 12.05
C ILE A 300 -1.20 -9.91 13.31
N GLY A 301 -0.90 -8.62 13.17
CA GLY A 301 -0.94 -7.66 14.27
C GLY A 301 -2.00 -6.58 14.07
N ILE A 302 -2.90 -6.45 15.03
CA ILE A 302 -3.85 -5.34 15.14
C ILE A 302 -3.34 -4.37 16.23
N GLY A 303 -2.96 -3.17 15.83
CA GLY A 303 -2.53 -2.10 16.72
C GLY A 303 -3.51 -0.93 16.68
N GLY A 304 -4.48 -0.91 17.59
CA GLY A 304 -5.43 0.22 17.68
C GLY A 304 -6.46 0.28 16.56
N GLY A 305 -6.56 -0.76 15.72
CA GLY A 305 -7.65 -0.92 14.77
C GLY A 305 -8.95 -1.35 15.47
N THR A 306 -10.11 -0.96 14.93
CA THR A 306 -11.42 -1.32 15.49
C THR A 306 -12.31 -2.10 14.53
N ASP A 307 -13.20 -2.93 15.06
CA ASP A 307 -14.24 -3.64 14.29
C ASP A 307 -13.71 -4.49 13.12
N ASN A 308 -12.42 -4.88 13.16
CA ASN A 308 -11.83 -5.71 12.11
C ASN A 308 -12.26 -7.17 12.26
N ARG A 309 -12.32 -7.87 11.13
CA ARG A 309 -12.64 -9.30 11.07
C ARG A 309 -11.43 -10.07 10.57
N VAL A 310 -10.81 -10.88 11.42
CA VAL A 310 -9.71 -11.79 11.08
C VAL A 310 -10.27 -13.20 11.08
N GLU A 311 -10.54 -13.76 9.90
CA GLU A 311 -11.34 -14.96 9.77
C GLU A 311 -10.73 -16.02 8.86
N ARG A 312 -10.73 -17.29 9.26
CA ARG A 312 -10.35 -18.40 8.36
C ARG A 312 -8.97 -18.25 7.73
N ASN A 313 -8.01 -17.68 8.44
CA ASN A 313 -6.61 -17.61 8.00
C ASN A 313 -5.82 -18.80 8.56
N LEU A 314 -4.85 -19.29 7.79
CA LEU A 314 -3.82 -20.19 8.29
C LEU A 314 -2.66 -19.36 8.82
N VAL A 315 -2.45 -19.33 10.14
CA VAL A 315 -1.41 -18.51 10.79
C VAL A 315 -0.46 -19.39 11.59
N ARG A 316 0.77 -19.61 11.10
CA ARG A 316 1.68 -20.57 11.73
C ARG A 316 3.16 -20.20 11.71
N GLY A 317 3.90 -20.75 12.66
CA GLY A 317 5.37 -20.68 12.67
C GLY A 317 5.96 -19.31 12.99
N ASN A 318 5.14 -18.30 13.34
CA ASN A 318 5.63 -16.96 13.67
C ASN A 318 6.18 -16.94 15.12
N ARG A 319 7.44 -16.58 15.31
CA ARG A 319 8.20 -16.80 16.56
C ARG A 319 7.71 -15.99 17.76
N SER A 320 7.06 -14.85 17.53
CA SER A 320 6.54 -13.96 18.58
C SER A 320 5.06 -14.22 18.84
N ALA A 321 4.22 -14.04 17.81
CA ALA A 321 2.78 -14.23 17.91
C ALA A 321 2.14 -14.64 16.59
N GLY A 322 1.08 -15.45 16.65
CA GLY A 322 0.20 -15.76 15.53
C GLY A 322 -0.69 -14.56 15.21
N VAL A 323 -1.73 -14.33 16.02
CA VAL A 323 -2.56 -13.12 15.98
C VAL A 323 -2.38 -12.33 17.26
N VAL A 324 -2.13 -11.02 17.17
CA VAL A 324 -1.94 -10.14 18.33
C VAL A 324 -2.80 -8.88 18.21
N VAL A 325 -3.58 -8.57 19.25
CA VAL A 325 -4.40 -7.35 19.37
C VAL A 325 -3.86 -6.49 20.50
N THR A 326 -3.55 -5.24 20.21
CA THR A 326 -2.81 -4.34 21.12
C THR A 326 -3.34 -2.91 21.06
N ASP A 327 -3.13 -2.18 22.16
CA ASP A 327 -3.45 -0.75 22.32
C ASP A 327 -2.17 0.09 22.15
N PRO A 328 -1.85 0.61 20.96
CA PRO A 328 -0.88 1.68 20.85
C PRO A 328 -1.38 2.94 21.59
N PRO A 329 -0.47 3.82 22.05
CA PRO A 329 -0.83 5.05 22.74
C PRO A 329 -1.82 5.87 21.91
N GLY A 330 -2.91 6.31 22.53
CA GLY A 330 -3.94 7.13 21.88
C GLY A 330 -4.96 6.36 21.02
N HIS A 331 -4.71 5.08 20.70
CA HIS A 331 -5.61 4.29 19.85
C HIS A 331 -5.92 2.93 20.48
N PRO A 332 -6.96 2.83 21.33
CA PRO A 332 -7.40 1.55 21.86
C PRO A 332 -8.00 0.66 20.76
N ALA A 333 -7.62 -0.61 20.72
CA ALA A 333 -8.23 -1.59 19.84
C ALA A 333 -9.56 -2.09 20.44
N SER A 334 -10.63 -2.11 19.65
CA SER A 334 -11.97 -2.50 20.11
C SER A 334 -12.77 -3.19 19.01
N GLY A 335 -13.77 -3.99 19.37
CA GLY A 335 -14.72 -4.61 18.43
C GLY A 335 -14.12 -5.64 17.46
N ASN A 336 -12.82 -5.95 17.54
CA ASN A 336 -12.16 -6.86 16.62
C ASN A 336 -12.63 -8.30 16.85
N ARG A 337 -12.88 -9.04 15.77
CA ARG A 337 -13.33 -10.43 15.78
C ARG A 337 -12.28 -11.33 15.15
N VAL A 338 -11.72 -12.24 15.94
CA VAL A 338 -10.74 -13.22 15.48
C VAL A 338 -11.38 -14.61 15.52
N THR A 339 -11.83 -15.12 14.37
CA THR A 339 -12.68 -16.33 14.35
C THR A 339 -12.31 -17.35 13.29
N GLY A 340 -12.42 -18.64 13.61
CA GLY A 340 -12.28 -19.72 12.62
C GLY A 340 -10.90 -19.82 11.96
N ASN A 341 -9.87 -19.18 12.51
CA ASN A 341 -8.50 -19.28 11.99
C ASN A 341 -7.89 -20.64 12.40
N ALA A 342 -6.81 -21.05 11.74
CA ALA A 342 -5.94 -22.10 12.26
C ALA A 342 -4.64 -21.45 12.74
N THR A 343 -4.56 -21.16 14.04
CA THR A 343 -3.37 -20.57 14.66
C THR A 343 -2.57 -21.64 15.41
N THR A 344 -1.42 -22.02 14.88
CA THR A 344 -0.63 -23.13 15.45
C THR A 344 0.87 -22.95 15.28
N GLY A 345 1.65 -23.41 16.25
CA GLY A 345 3.11 -23.44 16.19
C GLY A 345 3.74 -22.04 16.16
N ASN A 346 3.02 -21.01 16.60
CA ASN A 346 3.58 -19.69 16.83
C ASN A 346 4.17 -19.62 18.25
N GLY A 347 4.94 -18.56 18.56
CA GLY A 347 5.44 -18.34 19.93
C GLY A 347 4.30 -18.28 20.95
N VAL A 348 3.26 -17.51 20.60
CA VAL A 348 1.92 -17.57 21.19
C VAL A 348 0.92 -17.48 20.04
N ASP A 349 -0.05 -18.37 19.96
CA ASP A 349 -0.96 -18.41 18.81
C ASP A 349 -1.97 -17.26 18.81
N LEU A 350 -2.52 -16.91 19.99
CA LEU A 350 -3.44 -15.78 20.16
C LEU A 350 -2.99 -14.90 21.33
N VAL A 351 -2.86 -13.59 21.07
CA VAL A 351 -2.50 -12.59 22.06
C VAL A 351 -3.53 -11.47 22.07
N SER A 352 -4.07 -11.16 23.24
CA SER A 352 -4.78 -9.90 23.45
C SER A 352 -4.16 -9.14 24.60
N SER A 353 -3.56 -7.99 24.32
CA SER A 353 -3.16 -7.02 25.34
C SER A 353 -4.07 -5.79 25.36
N ALA A 354 -5.10 -5.77 24.52
CA ALA A 354 -6.08 -4.69 24.46
C ALA A 354 -7.01 -4.71 25.67
N ALA A 355 -7.30 -3.54 26.22
CA ALA A 355 -8.12 -3.42 27.42
C ALA A 355 -9.62 -3.54 27.14
N ASP A 356 -10.05 -3.26 25.90
CA ASP A 356 -11.46 -3.23 25.53
C ASP A 356 -12.04 -4.66 25.44
N PRO A 357 -13.11 -4.97 26.22
CA PRO A 357 -13.70 -6.31 26.25
C PRO A 357 -14.55 -6.65 25.02
N SER A 358 -14.76 -5.71 24.09
CA SER A 358 -15.49 -5.96 22.85
C SER A 358 -14.66 -6.73 21.80
N ASN A 359 -13.34 -6.81 21.97
CA ASN A 359 -12.51 -7.70 21.18
C ASN A 359 -12.82 -9.16 21.53
N CYS A 360 -13.04 -10.02 20.54
CA CYS A 360 -13.45 -11.39 20.77
C CYS A 360 -12.71 -12.41 19.90
N PHE A 361 -12.60 -13.64 20.42
CA PHE A 361 -11.86 -14.75 19.83
C PHE A 361 -12.70 -16.03 19.90
N THR A 362 -12.89 -16.75 18.80
CA THR A 362 -13.63 -18.02 18.81
C THR A 362 -13.24 -18.97 17.68
N GLY A 363 -12.95 -20.23 18.03
CA GLY A 363 -12.77 -21.30 17.07
C GLY A 363 -11.48 -21.21 16.27
N ASN A 364 -10.38 -20.74 16.87
CA ASN A 364 -9.10 -20.53 16.19
C ASN A 364 -8.16 -21.76 16.20
N GLY A 365 -8.70 -22.95 16.48
CA GLY A 365 -7.95 -24.22 16.61
C GLY A 365 -7.38 -24.44 18.00
N PRO A 366 -6.65 -25.55 18.24
CA PRO A 366 -5.88 -25.72 19.48
C PRO A 366 -4.75 -24.70 19.49
N ALA A 367 -4.99 -23.56 20.15
CA ALA A 367 -4.10 -22.42 20.19
C ALA A 367 -3.46 -22.26 21.58
N VAL A 368 -2.19 -21.90 21.63
CA VAL A 368 -1.54 -21.33 22.82
C VAL A 368 -2.03 -19.89 22.98
N GLN A 369 -2.68 -19.58 24.10
CA GLN A 369 -3.39 -18.31 24.29
C GLN A 369 -2.75 -17.47 25.41
N SER A 370 -2.67 -16.16 25.19
CA SER A 370 -2.20 -15.18 26.17
C SER A 370 -3.15 -13.98 26.19
N PRO A 371 -3.90 -13.74 27.27
CA PRO A 371 -3.93 -14.51 28.52
C PRO A 371 -4.39 -15.96 28.30
N ALA A 372 -4.07 -16.83 29.25
CA ALA A 372 -4.56 -18.21 29.23
C ALA A 372 -6.10 -18.23 29.15
N GLU A 373 -6.64 -19.15 28.36
CA GLU A 373 -8.09 -19.26 28.10
C GLU A 373 -8.74 -18.02 27.47
N LEU A 374 -8.00 -17.23 26.68
CA LEU A 374 -8.51 -16.05 25.98
C LEU A 374 -9.85 -16.29 25.27
N GLU A 375 -10.03 -17.38 24.52
CA GLU A 375 -11.29 -17.68 23.81
C GLU A 375 -12.45 -17.99 24.78
N ARG A 376 -12.16 -18.40 26.02
CA ARG A 376 -13.18 -18.55 27.08
C ARG A 376 -13.50 -17.20 27.72
N LEU A 377 -12.48 -16.37 27.93
CA LEU A 377 -12.59 -15.05 28.57
C LEU A 377 -13.22 -14.00 27.64
N ALA A 378 -13.05 -14.15 26.33
CA ALA A 378 -13.43 -13.19 25.30
C ALA A 378 -14.12 -13.89 24.11
N ALA A 379 -15.06 -14.80 24.37
CA ALA A 379 -15.79 -15.51 23.32
C ALA A 379 -16.65 -14.56 22.48
N CYS A 380 -16.65 -14.75 21.15
CA CYS A 380 -17.51 -13.98 20.26
C CYS A 380 -18.98 -14.36 20.47
N GLY A 381 -19.84 -13.34 20.65
CA GLY A 381 -21.27 -13.52 20.90
C GLY A 381 -21.63 -13.79 22.37
N ALA A 382 -20.66 -13.83 23.29
CA ALA A 382 -20.94 -13.93 24.72
C ALA A 382 -21.41 -12.57 25.28
N SER A 383 -22.55 -12.59 25.98
CA SER A 383 -23.09 -11.46 26.74
C SER A 383 -22.39 -11.37 28.10
N GLY A 384 -21.14 -10.90 28.16
CA GLY A 384 -20.41 -10.88 29.44
C GLY A 384 -19.06 -10.17 29.39
N GLY A 385 -19.08 -8.84 29.60
CA GLY A 385 -17.92 -7.94 29.65
C GLY A 385 -17.11 -8.05 30.95
N GLY A 386 -16.47 -9.19 31.16
CA GLY A 386 -15.39 -9.31 32.14
C GLY A 386 -14.12 -8.63 31.65
N LYS A 387 -13.34 -8.06 32.57
CA LYS A 387 -12.00 -7.53 32.22
C LYS A 387 -11.10 -8.69 31.78
N VAL A 388 -10.67 -8.68 30.53
CA VAL A 388 -9.68 -9.63 30.01
C VAL A 388 -8.30 -9.19 30.52
N PRO A 389 -7.53 -10.05 31.20
CA PRO A 389 -6.16 -9.72 31.59
C PRO A 389 -5.29 -9.46 30.36
N ALA A 390 -4.32 -8.55 30.49
CA ALA A 390 -3.40 -8.30 29.39
C ALA A 390 -2.50 -9.52 29.15
N GLY A 391 -2.57 -10.04 27.93
CA GLY A 391 -1.68 -11.05 27.39
C GLY A 391 -0.33 -10.48 26.95
N ARG A 392 0.57 -11.38 26.60
CA ARG A 392 1.92 -11.08 26.11
C ARG A 392 2.29 -12.06 25.00
N ALA A 393 2.87 -11.54 23.93
CA ALA A 393 3.54 -12.33 22.91
C ALA A 393 4.84 -12.94 23.46
N ALA A 394 5.40 -13.91 22.74
CA ALA A 394 6.70 -14.47 23.08
C ALA A 394 7.81 -13.42 22.85
N GLY A 395 8.75 -13.32 23.78
CA GLY A 395 9.92 -12.46 23.62
C GLY A 395 10.86 -13.03 22.57
N VAL A 396 11.13 -12.28 21.51
CA VAL A 396 12.08 -12.66 20.46
C VAL A 396 13.08 -11.53 20.28
N GLN A 397 14.38 -11.88 20.22
CA GLN A 397 15.41 -10.94 19.83
C GLN A 397 15.47 -10.87 18.29
N PRO A 398 15.12 -9.74 17.66
CA PRO A 398 15.17 -9.62 16.21
C PRO A 398 16.62 -9.67 15.70
N PRO A 399 16.91 -10.42 14.63
CA PRO A 399 18.20 -10.34 13.96
C PRO A 399 18.37 -8.99 13.24
N PRO A 400 19.61 -8.55 12.97
CA PRO A 400 19.88 -7.39 12.11
C PRO A 400 19.19 -7.52 10.75
N GLY A 401 18.72 -6.39 10.21
CA GLY A 401 18.25 -6.30 8.82
C GLY A 401 19.36 -6.43 7.80
N MET A 402 18.97 -6.83 6.59
CA MET A 402 19.80 -6.66 5.40
C MET A 402 19.33 -5.43 4.61
N ALA A 403 20.20 -4.90 3.74
CA ALA A 403 19.78 -3.82 2.84
C ALA A 403 18.76 -4.33 1.82
N PHE A 404 17.76 -3.51 1.47
CA PHE A 404 16.69 -3.86 0.53
C PHE A 404 17.21 -4.31 -0.84
N ASN A 405 18.31 -3.71 -1.30
CA ASN A 405 18.96 -4.03 -2.56
C ASN A 405 19.85 -5.30 -2.50
N ALA A 406 20.01 -5.90 -1.33
CA ALA A 406 20.74 -7.16 -1.15
C ALA A 406 19.80 -8.37 -1.03
N VAL A 407 18.48 -8.15 -0.92
CA VAL A 407 17.49 -9.22 -0.86
C VAL A 407 17.50 -9.99 -2.20
N PRO A 408 17.42 -11.33 -2.20
CA PRO A 408 17.43 -12.11 -3.43
C PRO A 408 16.35 -11.68 -4.43
N VAL A 409 16.73 -11.66 -5.71
CA VAL A 409 15.80 -11.40 -6.82
C VAL A 409 14.73 -12.51 -6.83
N PRO A 410 13.44 -12.16 -6.95
CA PRO A 410 12.37 -13.15 -7.06
C PRO A 410 12.55 -14.10 -8.25
N PRO A 411 12.06 -15.35 -8.16
CA PRO A 411 11.96 -16.20 -9.34
C PRO A 411 10.98 -15.60 -10.36
N ALA A 412 11.08 -16.05 -11.62
CA ALA A 412 10.13 -15.66 -12.66
C ALA A 412 8.69 -15.99 -12.23
N GLN A 413 7.80 -15.02 -12.42
CA GLN A 413 6.40 -15.09 -12.04
C GLN A 413 5.52 -15.39 -13.27
N PRO A 414 4.35 -16.02 -13.10
CA PRO A 414 3.39 -16.17 -14.20
C PRO A 414 3.03 -14.82 -14.81
N SER A 415 3.18 -14.73 -16.13
CA SER A 415 2.76 -13.56 -16.90
C SER A 415 1.29 -13.71 -17.32
N MET A 416 0.68 -12.59 -17.71
CA MET A 416 -0.63 -12.53 -18.34
C MET A 416 -0.66 -13.42 -19.61
N ALA A 417 -1.76 -14.15 -19.78
CA ALA A 417 -1.90 -15.09 -20.89
C ALA A 417 -1.99 -14.41 -22.27
N ASP A 418 -2.71 -13.30 -22.36
CA ASP A 418 -2.81 -12.49 -23.58
C ASP A 418 -2.53 -11.01 -23.29
N PRO A 419 -1.30 -10.54 -23.51
CA PRO A 419 -0.96 -9.13 -23.32
C PRO A 419 -1.64 -8.18 -24.32
N ASN A 420 -2.16 -8.70 -25.45
CA ASN A 420 -2.86 -7.91 -26.46
C ASN A 420 -4.38 -7.82 -26.23
N ALA A 421 -4.90 -8.42 -25.16
CA ALA A 421 -6.30 -8.31 -24.78
C ALA A 421 -6.72 -6.82 -24.65
N PRO A 422 -8.00 -6.47 -24.86
CA PRO A 422 -8.45 -5.09 -24.71
C PRO A 422 -8.07 -4.47 -23.36
N ALA A 423 -7.77 -3.17 -23.36
CA ALA A 423 -7.50 -2.42 -22.14
C ALA A 423 -8.78 -2.37 -21.29
N VAL A 424 -8.64 -2.61 -19.97
CA VAL A 424 -9.76 -2.48 -19.03
C VAL A 424 -9.36 -1.52 -17.93
N PRO A 425 -9.83 -0.25 -17.97
CA PRO A 425 -9.62 0.72 -16.91
C PRO A 425 -10.19 0.26 -15.57
N ALA A 426 -9.65 0.79 -14.48
CA ALA A 426 -10.08 0.52 -13.11
C ALA A 426 -11.30 1.36 -12.70
N VAL A 427 -12.42 1.21 -13.42
CA VAL A 427 -13.70 1.84 -13.08
C VAL A 427 -14.61 0.86 -12.35
N ASP A 428 -15.45 1.37 -11.45
CA ASP A 428 -16.46 0.58 -10.71
C ASP A 428 -15.87 -0.59 -9.88
N LEU A 429 -14.61 -0.45 -9.44
CA LEU A 429 -13.91 -1.41 -8.59
C LEU A 429 -14.20 -1.16 -7.10
N PRO A 430 -14.05 -2.18 -6.22
CA PRO A 430 -13.64 -3.56 -6.52
C PRO A 430 -14.82 -4.46 -6.95
N GLY A 431 -16.00 -3.87 -7.16
CA GLY A 431 -17.24 -4.61 -7.37
C GLY A 431 -17.71 -5.30 -6.08
N LYS A 432 -18.60 -6.29 -6.22
CA LYS A 432 -19.07 -7.08 -5.08
C LYS A 432 -17.95 -8.04 -4.62
N VAL A 433 -17.53 -7.88 -3.37
CA VAL A 433 -16.57 -8.77 -2.71
C VAL A 433 -17.31 -9.70 -1.75
N ASP A 434 -17.04 -11.00 -1.85
CA ASP A 434 -17.57 -12.02 -0.94
C ASP A 434 -16.42 -12.71 -0.19
N PRO A 435 -16.05 -12.26 1.03
CA PRO A 435 -15.00 -12.88 1.83
C PRO A 435 -15.31 -14.32 2.25
N ASP A 436 -16.57 -14.76 2.20
CA ASP A 436 -16.95 -16.13 2.59
C ASP A 436 -16.62 -17.15 1.50
N SER A 437 -16.34 -16.68 0.27
CA SER A 437 -15.81 -17.52 -0.81
C SER A 437 -14.35 -17.96 -0.61
N TYR A 438 -13.66 -17.45 0.43
CA TYR A 438 -12.29 -17.81 0.77
C TYR A 438 -12.28 -18.68 2.04
N PRO A 439 -12.22 -20.02 1.89
CA PRO A 439 -12.17 -20.94 3.03
C PRO A 439 -10.80 -20.91 3.71
N LEU A 440 -10.73 -21.55 4.88
CA LEU A 440 -9.47 -21.79 5.58
C LEU A 440 -8.48 -22.55 4.67
N PRO A 441 -7.27 -22.03 4.41
CA PRO A 441 -6.28 -22.73 3.60
C PRO A 441 -5.84 -24.06 4.21
N ALA A 442 -5.67 -25.09 3.38
CA ALA A 442 -5.28 -26.43 3.81
C ALA A 442 -3.77 -26.59 4.10
N GLY A 443 -2.95 -25.63 3.67
CA GLY A 443 -1.49 -25.70 3.79
C GLY A 443 -0.81 -24.39 3.43
N VAL A 444 0.52 -24.38 3.58
CA VAL A 444 1.38 -23.28 3.14
C VAL A 444 1.77 -23.50 1.70
#